data_AF-A0A0G4MIZ4-F1
#
_entry.id   AF-A0A0G4MIZ4-F1
#
_cell.length_a   1.000
_cell.length_b   1.000
_cell.length_c   1.000
_cell.angle_alpha   90.00
_cell.angle_beta   90.00
_cell.angle_gamma   90.00
#
_symmetry.space_group_name_H-M   'P 1'
#
loop_
_entity.id
_entity.type
_entity.pdbx_description
1 polymer ?
#
loop_
_entity_poly.entity_id
_entity_poly.type
_entity_poly.pdbx_seq_one_letter_code
_entity_poly.pdbx_strand_id
1 'polypeptide(L)'
;MATPKFNSKSPTIRRILKEAAELSNAPSPDYTATPLESDLFEWHFTFRGPPNSAFAEGIYHGRIVLPPTYPLRPPSFRFTTPSGRFEVNREICLSISGHHEETWQPAWGVRTALVA
;
A
#
# COMPACT_ATOMS: atom_id res chain seq x y z
N MET A 1 5.65 -12.61 -22.58
CA MET A 1 5.39 -12.95 -21.15
C MET A 1 3.88 -13.04 -20.98
N ALA A 2 3.37 -14.13 -20.41
CA ALA A 2 1.92 -14.31 -20.25
C ALA A 2 1.44 -13.44 -19.08
N THR A 3 0.49 -12.54 -19.34
CA THR A 3 -0.17 -11.76 -18.30
C THR A 3 -0.95 -12.71 -17.39
N PRO A 4 -0.72 -12.71 -16.06
CA PRO A 4 -1.43 -13.60 -15.17
C PRO A 4 -2.94 -13.32 -15.21
N LYS A 5 -3.74 -14.38 -15.36
CA LYS A 5 -5.20 -14.29 -15.34
C LYS A 5 -5.68 -14.34 -13.90
N PHE A 6 -5.99 -13.18 -13.33
CA PHE A 6 -6.59 -13.10 -11.99
C PHE A 6 -8.05 -13.57 -12.00
N ASN A 7 -8.48 -14.26 -10.92
CA ASN A 7 -9.86 -14.68 -10.77
C ASN A 7 -10.77 -13.49 -10.42
N SER A 8 -11.30 -12.82 -11.44
CA SER A 8 -12.21 -11.67 -11.30
C SER A 8 -13.55 -11.99 -10.62
N LYS A 9 -13.84 -13.24 -10.26
CA LYS A 9 -15.00 -13.61 -9.44
C LYS A 9 -14.76 -13.44 -7.94
N SER A 10 -13.50 -13.38 -7.49
CA SER A 10 -13.19 -13.14 -6.08
C SER A 10 -13.57 -11.72 -5.66
N PRO A 11 -14.39 -11.52 -4.60
CA PRO A 11 -14.72 -10.19 -4.08
C PRO A 11 -13.49 -9.38 -3.69
N THR A 12 -12.48 -10.03 -3.10
CA THR A 12 -11.20 -9.41 -2.74
C THR A 12 -10.47 -8.92 -3.97
N ILE A 13 -10.36 -9.74 -5.02
CA ILE A 13 -9.71 -9.31 -6.28
C ILE A 13 -10.45 -8.13 -6.91
N ARG A 14 -11.80 -8.16 -6.91
CA ARG A 14 -12.60 -7.02 -7.40
C ARG A 14 -12.33 -5.74 -6.60
N ARG A 15 -12.22 -5.85 -5.28
CA ARG A 15 -11.89 -4.74 -4.39
C ARG A 15 -10.51 -4.15 -4.73
N ILE A 16 -9.49 -5.00 -4.81
CA ILE A 16 -8.11 -4.61 -5.11
C ILE A 16 -8.01 -3.92 -6.48
N LEU A 17 -8.61 -4.50 -7.52
CA LEU A 17 -8.62 -3.90 -8.87
C LEU A 17 -9.34 -2.55 -8.90
N LYS A 18 -10.43 -2.41 -8.14
CA LYS A 18 -11.15 -1.14 -8.01
C LYS A 18 -10.28 -0.07 -7.34
N GLU A 19 -9.58 -0.41 -6.25
CA GLU A 19 -8.66 0.50 -5.56
C GLU A 19 -7.46 0.89 -6.44
N ALA A 20 -6.93 -0.05 -7.23
CA ALA A 20 -5.85 0.23 -8.17
C ALA A 20 -6.30 1.21 -9.25
N ALA A 21 -7.49 1.00 -9.81
CA ALA A 21 -8.09 1.92 -10.77
C ALA A 21 -8.35 3.30 -10.14
N GLU A 22 -8.80 3.36 -8.89
CA GLU A 22 -9.01 4.62 -8.16
C GLU A 22 -7.71 5.42 -8.01
N LEU A 23 -6.62 4.77 -7.59
CA LEU A 23 -5.30 5.40 -7.46
C LEU A 23 -4.74 5.85 -8.80
N SER A 24 -4.92 5.06 -9.86
CA SER A 24 -4.51 5.43 -11.22
C SER A 24 -5.31 6.59 -11.80
N ASN A 25 -6.61 6.67 -11.53
CA ASN A 25 -7.50 7.70 -12.08
C ASN A 25 -7.43 9.03 -11.33
N ALA A 26 -7.01 9.01 -10.07
CA ALA A 26 -6.80 10.19 -9.24
C ALA A 26 -5.40 10.16 -8.62
N PRO A 27 -4.36 10.46 -9.43
CA PRO A 27 -2.97 10.46 -8.97
C PRO A 27 -2.70 11.61 -7.99
N SER A 28 -1.83 11.36 -7.01
CA SER A 28 -1.35 12.35 -6.06
C SER A 28 0.05 12.84 -6.45
N PRO A 29 0.39 14.12 -6.24
CA PRO A 29 1.76 14.60 -6.39
C PRO A 29 2.71 14.06 -5.30
N ASP A 30 2.16 13.63 -4.15
CA ASP A 30 2.93 13.27 -2.96
C ASP A 30 3.19 11.77 -2.86
N TYR A 31 2.35 10.95 -3.50
CA TYR A 31 2.48 9.50 -3.45
C TYR A 31 1.96 8.80 -4.70
N THR A 32 2.50 7.62 -4.94
CA THR A 32 1.95 6.64 -5.89
C THR A 32 1.91 5.27 -5.25
N ALA A 33 0.95 4.45 -5.65
CA ALA A 33 0.90 3.04 -5.28
C ALA A 33 0.22 2.22 -6.37
N THR A 34 0.82 1.06 -6.69
CA THR A 34 0.32 0.14 -7.71
C THR A 34 0.56 -1.31 -7.31
N PRO A 35 -0.37 -2.24 -7.61
CA PRO A 35 -0.12 -3.67 -7.45
C PRO A 35 0.97 -4.15 -8.41
N LEU A 36 1.65 -5.24 -8.07
CA LEU A 36 2.51 -5.94 -9.01
C LEU A 36 1.66 -6.61 -10.11
N GLU A 37 2.20 -6.62 -11.33
CA GLU A 37 1.56 -7.34 -12.43
C GLU A 37 1.51 -8.85 -12.19
N SER A 38 2.46 -9.40 -11.42
CA SER A 38 2.53 -10.83 -11.07
C SER A 38 1.66 -11.22 -9.88
N ASP A 39 1.39 -10.28 -8.97
CA ASP A 39 0.65 -10.54 -7.73
C ASP A 39 -0.10 -9.27 -7.27
N LEU A 40 -1.43 -9.33 -7.33
CA LEU A 40 -2.30 -8.23 -6.89
C LEU A 40 -2.28 -7.98 -5.38
N PHE A 41 -1.77 -8.92 -4.58
CA PHE A 41 -1.68 -8.79 -3.13
C PHE A 41 -0.39 -8.10 -2.68
N GLU A 42 0.59 -7.94 -3.57
CA GLU A 42 1.80 -7.17 -3.31
C GLU A 42 1.75 -5.87 -4.11
N TRP A 43 1.88 -4.74 -3.40
CA TRP A 43 1.90 -3.42 -4.00
C TRP A 43 3.21 -2.73 -3.70
N HIS A 44 3.63 -1.89 -4.63
CA HIS A 44 4.71 -0.95 -4.42
C HIS A 44 4.13 0.45 -4.23
N PHE A 45 4.68 1.20 -3.28
CA PHE A 45 4.34 2.60 -3.08
C PHE A 45 5.61 3.45 -3.08
N THR A 46 5.45 4.72 -3.45
CA THR A 46 6.51 5.72 -3.35
C THR A 46 5.93 6.98 -2.73
N PHE A 47 6.63 7.53 -1.73
CA PHE A 47 6.33 8.83 -1.14
C PHE A 47 7.39 9.85 -1.51
N ARG A 48 6.94 11.08 -1.75
CA ARG A 48 7.80 12.25 -1.70
C ARG A 48 7.86 12.75 -0.26
N GLY A 49 9.06 13.09 0.18
CA GLY A 49 9.30 13.69 1.47
C GLY A 49 8.53 14.99 1.67
N PRO A 50 7.80 15.16 2.79
CA PRO A 50 7.05 16.38 3.04
C PRO A 50 7.96 17.60 3.08
N PRO A 51 7.57 18.73 2.46
CA PRO A 51 8.33 19.98 2.56
C PRO A 51 8.39 20.45 4.02
N ASN A 52 9.43 21.20 4.36
CA ASN A 52 9.67 21.70 5.72
C ASN A 52 9.82 20.60 6.79
N SER A 53 10.29 19.41 6.41
CA SER A 53 10.60 18.31 7.33
C SER A 53 12.03 17.81 7.11
N ALA A 54 12.55 17.00 8.05
CA ALA A 54 13.83 16.32 7.88
C ALA A 54 13.87 15.32 6.71
N PHE A 55 12.70 15.03 6.12
CA PHE A 55 12.54 14.13 4.99
C PHE A 55 12.39 14.87 3.66
N ALA A 56 12.39 16.21 3.65
CA ALA A 56 12.22 17.01 2.44
C ALA A 56 13.22 16.62 1.33
N GLU A 57 12.79 16.74 0.07
CA GLU A 57 13.51 16.29 -1.13
C GLU A 57 13.77 14.77 -1.21
N GLY A 58 13.40 13.99 -0.20
CA GLY A 58 13.49 12.54 -0.20
C GLY A 58 12.46 11.87 -1.11
N ILE A 59 12.83 10.71 -1.66
CA ILE A 59 11.93 9.80 -2.35
C ILE A 59 12.05 8.44 -1.68
N TYR A 60 10.95 7.96 -1.10
CA TYR A 60 10.95 6.77 -0.27
C TYR A 60 10.07 5.70 -0.88
N HIS A 61 10.66 4.56 -1.17
CA HIS A 61 9.99 3.45 -1.82
C HIS A 61 9.71 2.32 -0.83
N GLY A 62 8.54 1.72 -0.92
CA GLY A 62 8.11 0.67 -0.02
C GLY A 62 7.13 -0.30 -0.65
N ARG A 63 6.72 -1.27 0.16
CA ARG A 63 5.78 -2.32 -0.22
C ARG A 63 4.60 -2.36 0.74
N ILE A 64 3.42 -2.63 0.18
CA ILE A 64 2.21 -2.99 0.91
C ILE A 64 1.94 -4.46 0.62
N VAL A 65 1.73 -5.25 1.66
CA VAL A 65 1.32 -6.66 1.53
C VAL A 65 -0.11 -6.77 2.03
N LEU A 66 -1.01 -7.16 1.13
CA LEU A 66 -2.41 -7.41 1.43
C LEU A 66 -2.56 -8.87 1.86
N PRO A 67 -3.16 -9.18 3.03
CA PRO A 67 -3.41 -10.56 3.39
C PRO A 67 -4.48 -11.18 2.46
N PRO A 68 -4.54 -12.51 2.33
CA PRO A 68 -5.61 -13.19 1.59
C PRO A 68 -7.03 -12.84 2.09
N THR A 69 -7.14 -12.43 3.35
CA THR A 69 -8.38 -12.00 4.01
C THR A 69 -8.69 -10.52 3.82
N TYR A 70 -7.93 -9.78 3.00
CA TYR A 70 -8.21 -8.38 2.71
C TYR A 70 -9.61 -8.20 2.07
N PRO A 71 -10.39 -7.16 2.44
CA PRO A 71 -10.07 -6.09 3.38
C PRO A 71 -10.49 -6.36 4.84
N LEU A 72 -10.84 -7.59 5.21
CA LEU A 72 -11.26 -7.90 6.59
C LEU A 72 -10.09 -7.78 7.59
N ARG A 73 -8.87 -8.09 7.15
CA ARG A 73 -7.65 -7.81 7.90
C ARG A 73 -6.84 -6.69 7.23
N PRO A 74 -6.12 -5.88 8.04
CA PRO A 74 -5.30 -4.79 7.55
C PRO A 74 -4.11 -5.28 6.71
N PRO A 75 -3.56 -4.41 5.86
CA PRO A 75 -2.29 -4.65 5.19
C PRO A 75 -1.08 -4.54 6.14
N SER A 76 0.09 -5.02 5.69
CA SER A 76 1.38 -4.68 6.29
C SER A 76 2.22 -3.81 5.37
N PHE A 77 3.10 -2.99 5.96
CA PHE A 77 3.91 -2.00 5.26
C PHE A 77 5.37 -2.17 5.59
N ARG A 78 6.24 -1.91 4.61
CA ARG A 78 7.69 -1.88 4.78
C ARG A 78 8.32 -0.89 3.82
N PHE A 79 9.33 -0.15 4.27
CA PHE A 79 10.20 0.61 3.37
C PHE A 79 11.28 -0.30 2.80
N THR A 80 11.58 -0.11 1.52
CA THR A 80 12.64 -0.84 0.80
C THR A 80 13.89 0.03 0.59
N THR A 81 13.75 1.35 0.74
CA THR A 81 14.85 2.32 0.72
C THR A 81 15.09 2.87 2.13
N PRO A 82 16.34 3.22 2.50
CA PRO A 82 16.61 3.92 3.75
C PRO A 82 15.79 5.21 3.85
N SER A 83 14.98 5.34 4.89
CA SER A 83 14.14 6.53 5.12
C SER A 83 14.66 7.44 6.24
N GLY A 84 15.62 6.96 7.03
CA GLY A 84 16.10 7.63 8.25
C GLY A 84 15.15 7.49 9.46
N ARG A 85 13.96 6.91 9.28
CA ARG A 85 12.98 6.68 10.35
C ARG A 85 12.70 5.20 10.62
N PHE A 86 12.63 4.40 9.56
CA PHE A 86 12.27 2.99 9.65
C PHE A 86 13.42 2.11 9.16
N GLU A 87 13.57 0.95 9.78
CA GLU A 87 14.47 -0.09 9.29
C GLU A 87 13.98 -0.63 7.94
N VAL A 88 14.92 -0.81 7.02
CA VAL A 88 14.62 -1.32 5.67
C VAL A 88 14.13 -2.76 5.77
N ASN A 89 13.07 -3.08 5.01
CA ASN A 89 12.38 -4.35 4.94
C ASN A 89 11.79 -4.85 6.27
N ARG A 90 11.73 -4.01 7.30
CA ARG A 90 11.02 -4.31 8.54
C ARG A 90 9.57 -3.86 8.45
N GLU A 91 8.67 -4.67 9.00
CA GLU A 91 7.26 -4.28 9.11
C GLU A 91 7.10 -3.06 10.00
N ILE A 92 6.26 -2.13 9.55
CA ILE A 92 5.98 -0.89 10.24
C ILE A 92 4.69 -1.06 11.03
N CYS A 93 4.76 -0.74 12.32
CA CYS A 93 3.59 -0.64 13.17
C CYS A 93 2.91 0.73 12.97
N LEU A 94 1.71 0.72 12.40
CA LEU A 94 0.79 1.84 12.26
C LEU A 94 -0.59 1.44 12.78
N SER A 95 -1.42 2.41 13.18
CA SER A 95 -2.83 2.19 13.57
C SER A 95 -3.69 1.58 12.44
N ILE A 96 -3.19 1.63 11.21
CA ILE A 96 -3.82 1.05 10.00
C ILE A 96 -3.17 -0.26 9.54
N SER A 97 -2.17 -0.76 10.28
CA SER A 97 -1.39 -1.95 9.93
C SER A 97 -1.86 -3.19 10.69
N GLY A 98 -1.40 -4.36 10.26
CA GLY A 98 -1.58 -5.65 10.98
C GLY A 98 -1.17 -5.69 12.44
N HIS A 99 -0.45 -4.70 12.96
CA HIS A 99 -0.13 -4.62 14.37
C HIS A 99 -1.31 -4.16 15.24
N HIS A 100 -2.30 -3.47 14.64
CA HIS A 100 -3.48 -2.95 15.32
C HIS A 100 -4.75 -3.36 14.56
N GLU A 101 -5.04 -4.67 14.55
CA GLU A 101 -6.26 -5.19 13.90
C GLU A 101 -7.53 -4.59 14.51
N GLU A 102 -7.51 -4.22 15.79
CA GLU A 102 -8.63 -3.64 16.52
C GLU A 102 -9.05 -2.25 16.04
N THR A 103 -8.13 -1.49 15.43
CA THR A 103 -8.41 -0.16 14.89
C THR A 103 -8.71 -0.17 13.40
N TRP A 104 -8.42 -1.27 12.70
CA TRP A 104 -8.66 -1.42 11.27
C TRP A 104 -10.16 -1.46 10.94
N GLN A 105 -10.56 -0.74 9.89
CA GLN A 105 -11.90 -0.83 9.33
C GLN A 105 -11.85 -1.36 7.89
N PRO A 106 -12.59 -2.43 7.52
CA PRO A 106 -12.63 -2.95 6.15
C PRO A 106 -13.15 -1.97 5.08
N ALA A 107 -13.74 -0.86 5.52
CA ALA A 107 -14.11 0.25 4.67
C ALA A 107 -12.89 1.05 4.18
N TRP A 108 -11.79 1.07 4.93
CA TRP A 108 -10.55 1.69 4.51
C TRP A 108 -9.89 0.87 3.40
N GLY A 109 -9.31 1.57 2.43
CA GLY A 109 -8.60 0.98 1.29
C GLY A 109 -7.14 1.41 1.25
N VAL A 110 -6.40 0.97 0.23
CA VAL A 110 -4.98 1.32 0.06
C VAL A 110 -4.75 2.83 0.09
N ARG A 111 -5.61 3.62 -0.57
CA ARG A 111 -5.50 5.09 -0.55
C ARG A 111 -5.60 5.65 0.87
N THR A 112 -6.61 5.25 1.64
CA THR A 112 -6.79 5.68 3.03
C THR A 112 -5.58 5.30 3.87
N ALA A 113 -5.03 4.10 3.64
CA ALA A 113 -3.85 3.62 4.34
C ALA A 113 -2.58 4.45 4.02
N LEU A 114 -2.46 4.98 2.80
CA LEU A 114 -1.33 5.84 2.44
C LEU A 114 -1.39 7.25 3.04
N VAL A 115 -2.56 7.70 3.48
CA VAL A 115 -2.77 9.06 3.99
C VAL A 115 -3.02 9.16 5.49
N ALA A 116 -3.12 8.02 6.19
CA ALA A 116 -3.35 7.95 7.63
C ALA A 116 -2.06 8.18 8.43
#